data_AF-A0A9N9FM88-F1
#
_entry.id   AF-A0A9N9FM88-F1
#
_cell.length_a   1.000
_cell.length_b   1.000
_cell.length_c   1.000
_cell.angle_alpha   90.00
_cell.angle_beta   90.00
_cell.angle_gamma   90.00
#
_symmetry.space_group_name_H-M   'P 1'
#
loop_
_entity.id
_entity.type
_entity.pdbx_description
1 polymer ?
#
loop_
_entity_poly.entity_id
_entity_poly.type
_entity_poly.pdbx_seq_one_letter_code
_entity_poly.pdbx_strand_id
1 'polypeptide(L)'
;MCLKNDNKTVIFCHGQDLYRAAGLELDPVFTDIKNFMDQNPHEIITLEFGHVNDLSTTYNIIAHSIQSRLEKYFTNSTTGHSQMLILPSASSKNESEWPTLRQMIETDQRIVIWFVELYDALGNDRKPWINQIDPYYVPSFSYTKDAFTAQQLNASFIQHCNNSTALQADDLKVYGYTRWQTIDNT
;
A
#
# COMPACT_ATOMS: atom_id res chain seq x y z
N MET A 1 1.05 10.97 3.08
CA MET A 1 0.55 11.31 4.45
C MET A 1 1.37 12.42 5.10
N CYS A 2 0.84 13.13 6.10
CA CYS A 2 1.48 14.32 6.69
C CYS A 2 1.23 14.43 8.20
N LEU A 3 2.09 15.21 8.88
CA LEU A 3 1.82 15.73 10.22
C LEU A 3 1.06 17.07 10.12
N LYS A 4 0.13 17.30 11.05
CA LYS A 4 -0.41 18.64 11.32
C LYS A 4 0.67 19.51 11.95
N ASN A 5 0.39 20.81 12.07
CA ASN A 5 1.30 21.81 12.66
C ASN A 5 1.67 21.54 14.13
N ASP A 6 1.03 20.56 14.79
CA ASP A 6 1.38 20.11 16.15
C ASP A 6 2.52 19.07 16.17
N ASN A 7 3.03 18.66 15.00
CA ASN A 7 4.06 17.63 14.80
C ASN A 7 3.76 16.27 15.45
N LYS A 8 2.48 15.98 15.74
CA LYS A 8 2.05 14.76 16.43
C LYS A 8 0.88 14.08 15.74
N THR A 9 -0.03 14.87 15.20
CA THR A 9 -1.26 14.36 14.61
C THR A 9 -1.01 14.02 13.15
N VAL A 10 -1.20 12.74 12.81
CA VAL A 10 -1.09 12.24 11.45
C VAL A 10 -2.42 12.40 10.72
N ILE A 11 -2.36 12.96 9.52
CA ILE A 11 -3.49 13.15 8.62
C ILE A 11 -3.21 12.55 7.24
N PHE A 12 -4.29 12.23 6.54
CA PHE A 12 -4.24 12.10 5.09
C PHE A 12 -3.93 13.47 4.47
N CYS A 13 -3.14 13.48 3.41
CA CYS A 13 -2.80 14.70 2.68
C CYS A 13 -2.37 14.34 1.27
N HIS A 14 -2.40 15.35 0.38
CA HIS A 14 -1.91 15.24 -0.98
C HIS A 14 -1.12 16.49 -1.36
N GLY A 15 -0.11 16.34 -2.22
CA GLY A 15 0.78 17.43 -2.62
C GLY A 15 1.82 17.80 -1.57
N GLN A 16 2.59 18.84 -1.85
CA GLN A 16 3.73 19.30 -1.03
C GLN A 16 3.79 20.83 -0.92
N ASP A 17 4.48 21.32 0.12
CA ASP A 17 4.70 22.75 0.39
C ASP A 17 3.42 23.61 0.28
N LEU A 18 3.47 24.67 -0.54
CA LEU A 18 2.37 25.60 -0.79
C LEU A 18 1.14 24.96 -1.46
N TYR A 19 1.29 23.75 -2.02
CA TYR A 19 0.23 23.01 -2.70
C TYR A 19 -0.28 21.83 -1.87
N ARG A 20 0.04 21.77 -0.57
CA ARG A 20 -0.41 20.73 0.34
C ARG A 20 -1.89 20.86 0.66
N ALA A 21 -2.67 19.86 0.25
CA ALA A 21 -4.05 19.67 0.67
C ALA A 21 -4.09 18.78 1.93
N ALA A 22 -4.57 19.31 3.05
CA ALA A 22 -4.77 18.56 4.29
C ALA A 22 -6.14 17.86 4.27
N GLY A 23 -6.16 16.58 4.58
CA GLY A 23 -7.35 15.74 4.68
C GLY A 23 -7.71 15.42 6.14
N LEU A 24 -8.43 14.30 6.30
CA LEU A 24 -8.91 13.82 7.59
C LEU A 24 -7.79 13.24 8.46
N GLU A 25 -8.01 13.24 9.77
CA GLU A 25 -7.22 12.47 10.73
C GLU A 25 -7.49 10.96 10.58
N LEU A 26 -6.58 10.14 11.10
CA LEU A 26 -6.66 8.69 10.95
C LEU A 26 -7.87 8.06 11.65
N ASP A 27 -8.20 8.51 12.87
CA ASP A 27 -9.22 7.85 13.71
C ASP A 27 -10.62 7.85 13.06
N PRO A 28 -11.17 8.96 12.54
CA PRO A 28 -12.45 8.92 11.81
C PRO A 28 -12.45 7.97 10.62
N VAL A 29 -11.36 7.96 9.82
CA VAL A 29 -11.27 7.11 8.64
C VAL A 29 -11.23 5.63 9.02
N PHE A 30 -10.47 5.26 10.06
CA PHE A 30 -10.40 3.87 10.51
C PHE A 30 -11.68 3.42 11.20
N THR A 31 -12.40 4.32 11.88
CA THR A 31 -13.77 4.05 12.36
C THR A 31 -14.70 3.73 11.18
N ASP A 32 -14.67 4.51 10.11
CA ASP A 32 -15.53 4.28 8.95
C ASP A 32 -15.20 2.96 8.23
N ILE A 33 -13.91 2.66 8.06
CA ILE A 33 -13.47 1.37 7.51
C ILE A 33 -13.92 0.22 8.41
N LYS A 34 -13.77 0.33 9.73
CA LYS A 34 -14.22 -0.69 10.67
C LYS A 34 -15.72 -0.93 10.58
N ASN A 35 -16.51 0.14 10.53
CA ASN A 35 -17.97 0.06 10.37
C ASN A 35 -18.35 -0.64 9.06
N PHE A 36 -17.66 -0.31 7.96
CA PHE A 36 -17.84 -0.98 6.68
C PHE A 36 -17.53 -2.48 6.78
N MET A 37 -16.38 -2.84 7.36
CA MET A 37 -15.94 -4.24 7.48
C MET A 37 -16.85 -5.08 8.39
N ASP A 38 -17.46 -4.46 9.41
CA ASP A 38 -18.43 -5.11 10.30
C ASP A 38 -19.78 -5.33 9.61
N GLN A 39 -20.22 -4.39 8.77
CA GLN A 39 -21.47 -4.49 8.01
C GLN A 39 -21.34 -5.41 6.79
N ASN A 40 -20.13 -5.64 6.30
CA ASN A 40 -19.85 -6.40 5.08
C ASN A 40 -18.85 -7.54 5.38
N PRO A 41 -19.31 -8.66 5.98
CA PRO A 41 -18.42 -9.72 6.46
C PRO A 41 -17.72 -10.52 5.34
N HIS A 42 -18.17 -10.37 4.10
CA HIS A 42 -17.58 -11.06 2.94
C HIS A 42 -16.64 -10.18 2.11
N GLU A 43 -16.46 -8.91 2.51
CA GLU A 43 -15.57 -8.00 1.81
C GLU A 43 -14.14 -8.11 2.34
N ILE A 44 -13.20 -7.93 1.42
CA ILE A 44 -11.77 -7.89 1.66
C ILE A 44 -11.25 -6.56 1.15
N ILE A 45 -10.39 -5.92 1.94
CA ILE A 45 -9.81 -4.63 1.57
C ILE A 45 -8.29 -4.70 1.58
N THR A 46 -7.69 -3.93 0.69
CA THR A 46 -6.26 -3.63 0.69
C THR A 46 -6.09 -2.16 1.08
N LEU A 47 -5.19 -1.87 2.00
CA LEU A 47 -4.88 -0.51 2.44
C LEU A 47 -3.40 -0.25 2.23
N GLU A 48 -3.10 0.79 1.47
CA GLU A 48 -1.73 1.23 1.19
C GLU A 48 -1.42 2.55 1.89
N PHE A 49 -0.27 2.58 2.56
CA PHE A 49 0.24 3.74 3.26
C PHE A 49 1.64 4.10 2.78
N GLY A 50 1.80 5.34 2.32
CA GLY A 50 3.05 5.87 1.82
C GLY A 50 2.90 7.32 1.37
N HIS A 51 3.79 7.71 0.46
CA HIS A 51 3.89 9.04 -0.14
C HIS A 51 3.83 10.15 0.92
N VAL A 52 4.77 10.09 1.86
CA VAL A 52 4.94 11.04 2.95
C VAL A 52 5.58 12.32 2.42
N ASN A 53 4.98 13.44 2.81
CA ASN A 53 5.35 14.76 2.31
C ASN A 53 6.67 15.31 2.90
N ASP A 54 7.16 14.73 4.01
CA ASP A 54 8.29 15.28 4.75
C ASP A 54 9.39 14.23 4.92
N LEU A 55 10.54 14.46 4.29
CA LEU A 55 11.58 13.45 4.11
C LEU A 55 12.30 13.14 5.45
N SER A 56 12.45 11.84 5.71
CA SER A 56 13.29 11.19 6.74
C SER A 56 12.86 11.28 8.21
N THR A 57 12.59 12.47 8.76
CA THR A 57 12.41 12.58 10.23
C THR A 57 10.99 12.25 10.72
N THR A 58 9.98 12.38 9.85
CA THR A 58 8.58 12.14 10.23
C THR A 58 8.10 10.71 9.94
N TYR A 59 8.86 9.93 9.17
CA TYR A 59 8.46 8.59 8.73
C TYR A 59 8.22 7.67 9.91
N ASN A 60 9.09 7.71 10.92
CA ASN A 60 8.95 6.92 12.13
C ASN A 60 7.66 7.27 12.89
N ILE A 61 7.38 8.56 13.09
CA ILE A 61 6.16 9.03 13.78
C ILE A 61 4.91 8.58 13.02
N ILE A 62 4.90 8.79 11.69
CA ILE A 62 3.77 8.46 10.83
C ILE A 62 3.52 6.94 10.82
N ALA A 63 4.57 6.15 10.59
CA ALA A 63 4.49 4.69 10.56
C ALA A 63 3.96 4.11 11.89
N HIS A 64 4.51 4.54 13.03
CA HIS A 64 4.06 4.08 14.34
C HIS A 64 2.63 4.52 14.65
N SER A 65 2.27 5.74 14.25
CA SER A 65 0.91 6.27 14.42
C SER A 65 -0.13 5.47 13.63
N ILE A 66 0.20 5.06 12.40
CA ILE A 66 -0.65 4.21 11.56
C ILE A 66 -0.74 2.81 12.15
N GLN A 67 0.40 2.16 12.45
CA GLN A 67 0.43 0.81 13.03
C GLN A 67 -0.40 0.73 14.32
N SER A 68 -0.20 1.68 15.24
CA SER A 68 -0.93 1.72 16.51
C SER A 68 -2.45 1.84 16.31
N ARG A 69 -2.89 2.60 15.30
CA ARG A 69 -4.32 2.76 15.00
C ARG A 69 -4.88 1.55 14.27
N LEU A 70 -4.12 0.93 13.39
CA LEU A 70 -4.51 -0.35 12.80
C LEU A 70 -4.73 -1.42 13.89
N GLU A 71 -3.82 -1.52 14.87
CA GLU A 71 -4.00 -2.43 16.02
C GLU A 71 -5.24 -2.05 16.86
N LYS A 72 -5.44 -0.76 17.14
CA LYS A 72 -6.60 -0.27 17.92
C LYS A 72 -7.94 -0.67 17.30
N TYR A 73 -8.06 -0.60 15.97
CA TYR A 73 -9.34 -0.79 15.28
C TYR A 73 -9.56 -2.22 14.76
N PHE A 74 -8.50 -2.91 14.38
CA PHE A 74 -8.58 -4.19 13.65
C PHE A 74 -7.99 -5.38 14.42
N THR A 75 -7.55 -5.16 15.67
CA THR A 75 -7.20 -6.24 16.59
C THR A 75 -8.20 -6.28 17.74
N ASN A 76 -8.78 -7.44 18.01
CA ASN A 76 -9.59 -7.67 19.18
C ASN A 76 -8.69 -7.74 20.42
N SER A 77 -8.80 -6.76 21.32
CA SER A 77 -7.97 -6.67 22.52
C SER A 77 -8.18 -7.81 23.53
N THR A 78 -9.31 -8.52 23.45
CA THR A 78 -9.66 -9.61 24.36
C THR A 78 -9.14 -10.95 23.85
N THR A 79 -9.25 -11.21 22.54
CA THR A 79 -8.85 -12.50 21.96
C THR A 79 -7.46 -12.46 21.31
N GLY A 80 -6.92 -11.27 21.03
CA GLY A 80 -5.72 -11.09 20.23
C GLY A 80 -5.92 -11.35 18.73
N HIS A 81 -7.15 -11.66 18.29
CA HIS A 81 -7.46 -11.89 16.88
C HIS A 81 -7.27 -10.61 16.08
N SER A 82 -6.57 -10.69 14.95
CA SER A 82 -6.29 -9.58 14.05
C SER A 82 -6.97 -9.82 12.71
N GLN A 83 -7.68 -8.80 12.21
CA GLN A 83 -8.24 -8.83 10.85
C GLN A 83 -7.19 -8.61 9.75
N MET A 84 -5.97 -8.25 10.13
CA MET A 84 -4.88 -7.99 9.20
C MET A 84 -4.16 -9.29 8.85
N LEU A 85 -3.99 -9.53 7.55
CA LEU A 85 -3.39 -10.73 6.99
C LEU A 85 -1.86 -10.65 7.01
N ILE A 86 -1.22 -11.75 7.43
CA ILE A 86 0.21 -11.97 7.25
C ILE A 86 0.38 -12.67 5.91
N LEU A 87 1.06 -12.02 4.96
CA LEU A 87 1.30 -12.60 3.64
C LEU A 87 2.48 -13.57 3.66
N PRO A 88 2.46 -14.61 2.80
CA PRO A 88 3.66 -15.36 2.50
C PRO A 88 4.69 -14.44 1.80
N SER A 89 5.96 -14.81 1.86
CA SER A 89 7.02 -14.03 1.18
C SER A 89 6.68 -13.81 -0.29
N ALA A 90 6.92 -12.59 -0.80
CA ALA A 90 6.80 -12.27 -2.22
C ALA A 90 7.65 -13.17 -3.13
N SER A 91 8.75 -13.73 -2.59
CA SER A 91 9.60 -14.68 -3.31
C SER A 91 9.06 -16.12 -3.30
N SER A 92 7.95 -16.39 -2.61
CA SER A 92 7.37 -17.72 -2.54
C SER A 92 6.87 -18.13 -3.93
N LYS A 93 7.28 -19.33 -4.36
CA LYS A 93 6.76 -19.97 -5.57
C LYS A 93 5.64 -20.95 -5.28
N ASN A 94 5.25 -21.07 -4.02
CA ASN A 94 4.23 -22.01 -3.59
C ASN A 94 2.86 -21.31 -3.60
N GLU A 95 2.11 -21.48 -4.68
CA GLU A 95 0.77 -20.88 -4.82
C GLU A 95 -0.18 -21.27 -3.66
N SER A 96 0.02 -22.44 -3.05
CA SER A 96 -0.81 -22.90 -1.93
C SER A 96 -0.55 -22.17 -0.60
N GLU A 97 0.52 -21.38 -0.50
CA GLU A 97 0.77 -20.50 0.65
C GLU A 97 -0.08 -19.23 0.63
N TRP A 98 -0.59 -18.85 -0.54
CA TRP A 98 -1.46 -17.69 -0.68
C TRP A 98 -2.89 -18.06 -0.28
N PRO A 99 -3.50 -17.34 0.69
CA PRO A 99 -4.87 -17.63 1.05
C PRO A 99 -5.82 -17.23 -0.08
N THR A 100 -6.83 -18.05 -0.30
CA THR A 100 -7.97 -17.69 -1.13
C THR A 100 -8.81 -16.61 -0.46
N LEU A 101 -9.59 -15.86 -1.24
CA LEU A 101 -10.56 -14.91 -0.70
C LEU A 101 -11.53 -15.58 0.30
N ARG A 102 -11.93 -16.81 0.01
CA ARG A 102 -12.79 -17.59 0.91
C ARG A 102 -12.11 -17.86 2.26
N GLN A 103 -10.85 -18.29 2.25
CA GLN A 103 -10.10 -18.52 3.49
C GLN A 103 -9.94 -17.24 4.30
N MET A 104 -9.63 -16.11 3.65
CA MET A 104 -9.55 -14.80 4.33
C MET A 104 -10.87 -14.43 5.03
N ILE A 105 -12.01 -14.72 4.39
CA ILE A 105 -13.34 -14.49 4.97
C ILE A 105 -13.59 -15.43 6.15
N GLU A 106 -13.32 -16.72 5.98
CA GLU A 106 -13.56 -17.75 6.99
C GLU A 106 -12.70 -17.57 8.25
N THR A 107 -11.48 -17.04 8.11
CA THR A 107 -10.58 -16.74 9.23
C THR A 107 -10.71 -15.32 9.76
N ASP A 108 -11.59 -14.49 9.19
CA ASP A 108 -11.70 -13.05 9.46
C ASP A 108 -10.34 -12.33 9.41
N GLN A 109 -9.48 -12.70 8.45
CA GLN A 109 -8.22 -12.01 8.11
C GLN A 109 -8.36 -11.32 6.76
N ARG A 110 -9.20 -10.28 6.73
CA ARG A 110 -9.75 -9.67 5.51
C ARG A 110 -9.11 -8.34 5.12
N ILE A 111 -8.04 -7.93 5.80
CA ILE A 111 -7.35 -6.66 5.56
C ILE A 111 -5.90 -6.93 5.18
N VAL A 112 -5.46 -6.48 4.02
CA VAL A 112 -4.05 -6.52 3.61
C VAL A 112 -3.45 -5.12 3.77
N ILE A 113 -2.38 -5.01 4.56
CA ILE A 113 -1.71 -3.74 4.83
C ILE A 113 -0.40 -3.66 4.05
N TRP A 114 -0.28 -2.59 3.26
CA TRP A 114 0.91 -2.26 2.48
C TRP A 114 1.54 -0.98 3.00
N PHE A 115 2.83 -1.04 3.33
CA PHE A 115 3.66 0.12 3.56
C PHE A 115 4.62 0.27 2.38
N VAL A 116 4.71 1.49 1.83
CA VAL A 116 5.67 1.85 0.80
C VAL A 116 6.97 2.25 1.50
N GLU A 117 7.39 3.52 1.44
CA GLU A 117 8.62 4.01 2.09
C GLU A 117 8.55 4.03 3.63
N LEU A 118 7.37 3.78 4.20
CA LEU A 118 7.15 3.68 5.64
C LEU A 118 7.62 2.34 6.24
N TYR A 119 7.83 1.31 5.40
CA TYR A 119 8.04 -0.06 5.84
C TYR A 119 9.26 -0.24 6.77
N ASP A 120 10.37 0.41 6.43
CA ASP A 120 11.61 0.33 7.20
C ASP A 120 11.64 1.25 8.42
N ALA A 121 10.76 2.26 8.46
CA ALA A 121 10.72 3.25 9.54
C ALA A 121 10.29 2.65 10.90
N LEU A 122 9.66 1.47 10.87
CA LEU A 122 9.25 0.72 12.05
C LEU A 122 10.38 -0.12 12.68
N GLY A 123 11.45 -0.42 11.94
CA GLY A 123 12.55 -1.25 12.44
C GLY A 123 12.07 -2.57 13.07
N ASN A 124 12.49 -2.82 14.31
CA ASN A 124 12.13 -4.01 15.07
C ASN A 124 10.69 -4.00 15.63
N ASP A 125 10.02 -2.84 15.65
CA ASP A 125 8.66 -2.70 16.17
C ASP A 125 7.60 -3.06 15.12
N ARG A 126 8.01 -3.38 13.89
CA ARG A 126 7.14 -3.73 12.78
C ARG A 126 6.34 -4.99 13.08
N LYS A 127 5.03 -4.90 12.91
CA LYS A 127 4.14 -6.07 13.02
C LYS A 127 4.21 -6.95 11.77
N PRO A 128 4.07 -8.29 11.90
CA PRO A 128 4.25 -9.22 10.79
C PRO A 128 3.20 -9.10 9.68
N TRP A 129 2.05 -8.49 9.96
CA TRP A 129 1.00 -8.24 8.95
C TRP A 129 1.23 -6.96 8.14
N ILE A 130 2.29 -6.19 8.43
CA ILE A 130 2.72 -5.07 7.60
C ILE A 130 3.62 -5.62 6.51
N ASN A 131 3.22 -5.40 5.26
CA ASN A 131 3.93 -5.88 4.08
C ASN A 131 4.57 -4.71 3.33
N GLN A 132 5.77 -4.90 2.80
CA GLN A 132 6.35 -3.95 1.84
C GLN A 132 5.67 -4.16 0.49
N ILE A 133 5.27 -3.09 -0.19
CA ILE A 133 4.54 -3.22 -1.47
C ILE A 133 5.44 -3.69 -2.63
N ASP A 134 6.68 -3.18 -2.71
CA ASP A 134 7.55 -3.32 -3.90
C ASP A 134 7.83 -4.76 -4.33
N PRO A 135 7.97 -5.74 -3.41
CA PRO A 135 8.17 -7.13 -3.81
C PRO A 135 6.94 -7.79 -4.44
N TYR A 136 5.74 -7.27 -4.17
CA TYR A 136 4.46 -7.89 -4.57
C TYR A 136 3.77 -7.17 -5.72
N TYR A 137 3.99 -5.86 -5.83
CA TYR A 137 3.35 -5.02 -6.82
C TYR A 137 4.38 -4.33 -7.69
N VAL A 138 4.13 -4.38 -8.99
CA VAL A 138 4.94 -3.71 -9.99
C VAL A 138 4.01 -2.80 -10.78
N PRO A 139 4.17 -1.48 -10.71
CA PRO A 139 3.34 -0.58 -11.48
C PRO A 139 3.58 -0.84 -12.97
N SER A 140 2.51 -1.02 -13.73
CA SER A 140 2.56 -1.16 -15.19
C SER A 140 2.95 0.13 -15.89
N PHE A 141 2.83 1.27 -15.21
CA PHE A 141 3.29 2.57 -15.65
C PHE A 141 3.54 3.45 -14.42
N SER A 142 4.76 3.98 -14.30
CA SER A 142 5.04 4.96 -13.25
C SER A 142 4.45 6.31 -13.65
N TYR A 143 3.43 6.76 -12.92
CA TYR A 143 2.88 8.11 -13.07
C TYR A 143 4.03 9.12 -13.06
N THR A 144 4.22 9.82 -14.18
CA THR A 144 5.35 10.73 -14.31
C THR A 144 5.03 12.01 -13.56
N LYS A 145 5.67 12.19 -12.39
CA LYS A 145 5.72 13.45 -11.63
C LYS A 145 6.09 14.69 -12.49
N ASP A 146 6.62 14.45 -13.69
CA ASP A 146 7.11 15.46 -14.64
C ASP A 146 6.13 15.76 -15.80
N ALA A 147 4.92 15.15 -15.82
CA ALA A 147 3.87 15.47 -16.79
C ALA A 147 2.84 16.43 -16.18
N PHE A 148 2.86 17.69 -16.61
CA PHE A 148 2.03 18.75 -16.06
C PHE A 148 0.79 19.08 -16.91
N THR A 149 0.65 18.41 -18.06
CA THR A 149 -0.46 18.57 -19.00
C THR A 149 -0.95 17.22 -19.50
N ALA A 150 -2.21 17.16 -19.95
CA ALA A 150 -2.78 15.95 -20.55
C ALA A 150 -1.97 15.48 -21.77
N GLN A 151 -1.44 16.39 -22.58
CA GLN A 151 -0.61 16.07 -23.74
C GLN A 151 0.72 15.43 -23.32
N GLN A 152 1.38 15.96 -22.29
CA GLN A 152 2.63 15.39 -21.77
C GLN A 152 2.40 14.00 -21.16
N LEU A 153 1.30 13.82 -20.42
CA LEU A 153 0.95 12.51 -19.86
C LEU A 153 0.66 11.48 -20.97
N ASN A 154 -0.09 11.88 -22.01
CA ASN A 154 -0.34 11.01 -23.15
C ASN A 154 0.97 10.65 -23.89
N ALA A 155 1.86 11.64 -24.10
CA ALA A 155 3.14 11.39 -24.74
C ALA A 155 4.04 10.44 -23.92
N SER A 156 4.10 10.61 -22.60
CA SER A 156 4.91 9.75 -21.73
C SER A 156 4.35 8.33 -21.67
N PHE A 157 3.03 8.18 -21.63
CA PHE A 157 2.38 6.87 -21.71
C PHE A 157 2.65 6.16 -23.05
N ILE A 158 2.47 6.86 -24.18
CA ILE A 158 2.76 6.29 -25.51
C ILE A 158 4.23 5.89 -25.62
N GLN A 159 5.16 6.71 -25.12
CA GLN A 159 6.57 6.36 -25.09
C GLN A 159 6.85 5.10 -24.28
N HIS A 160 6.19 4.95 -23.11
CA HIS A 160 6.30 3.76 -22.28
C HIS A 160 5.79 2.51 -23.02
N CYS A 161 4.62 2.58 -23.64
CA CYS A 161 4.06 1.48 -24.44
C CYS A 161 4.99 1.07 -25.60
N ASN A 162 5.56 2.05 -26.31
CA ASN A 162 6.51 1.80 -27.40
C ASN A 162 7.82 1.15 -26.92
N ASN A 163 8.14 1.25 -25.62
CA ASN A 163 9.32 0.63 -25.02
C ASN A 163 9.03 -0.73 -24.34
N SER A 164 7.80 -1.24 -24.46
CA SER A 164 7.36 -2.48 -23.78
C SER A 164 8.29 -3.67 -24.00
N THR A 165 8.81 -3.89 -25.21
CA THR A 165 9.75 -4.98 -25.49
C THR A 165 11.05 -4.89 -24.70
N ALA A 166 11.64 -3.68 -24.60
CA ALA A 166 12.86 -3.50 -23.82
C ALA A 166 12.61 -3.66 -22.32
N LEU A 167 11.45 -3.19 -21.86
CA LEU A 167 10.98 -3.36 -20.48
C LEU A 167 10.81 -4.85 -20.13
N GLN A 168 10.15 -5.63 -20.99
CA GLN A 168 10.01 -7.08 -20.80
C GLN A 168 11.36 -7.81 -20.80
N ALA A 169 12.31 -7.38 -21.65
CA ALA A 169 13.65 -7.96 -21.67
C ALA A 169 14.43 -7.67 -20.38
N ASP A 170 14.31 -6.46 -19.83
CA ASP A 170 14.92 -6.09 -18.55
C ASP A 170 14.31 -6.89 -17.38
N ASP A 171 12.99 -7.06 -17.38
CA ASP A 171 12.29 -7.88 -16.38
C ASP A 171 12.77 -9.33 -16.36
N LEU A 172 12.85 -9.96 -17.54
CA LEU A 172 13.36 -11.32 -17.66
C LEU A 172 14.81 -11.42 -17.17
N LYS A 173 15.63 -10.39 -17.39
CA LYS A 173 17.01 -10.35 -16.94
C LYS A 173 17.12 -10.18 -15.42
N VAL A 174 16.34 -9.29 -14.83
CA VAL A 174 16.45 -8.92 -13.40
C VAL A 174 15.70 -9.92 -12.51
N TYR A 175 14.53 -10.37 -12.92
CA TYR A 175 13.61 -11.16 -12.09
C TYR A 175 13.40 -12.59 -12.59
N GLY A 176 13.79 -12.90 -13.82
CA GLY A 176 13.61 -14.23 -14.42
C GLY A 176 12.18 -14.52 -14.93
N TYR A 177 11.30 -13.53 -14.92
CA TYR A 177 9.94 -13.58 -15.47
C TYR A 177 9.50 -12.18 -15.87
N THR A 178 8.57 -12.08 -16.82
CA THR A 178 7.96 -10.81 -17.22
C THR A 178 6.94 -10.36 -16.18
N ARG A 179 7.06 -9.14 -15.64
CA ARG A 179 6.17 -8.64 -14.58
C ARG A 179 4.95 -7.90 -15.13
N TRP A 180 4.96 -7.53 -16.42
CA TRP A 180 3.82 -6.93 -17.14
C TRP A 180 3.55 -7.64 -18.47
N GLN A 181 2.32 -8.11 -18.64
CA GLN A 181 1.79 -8.53 -19.93
C GLN A 181 0.69 -7.54 -20.34
N THR A 182 0.77 -7.01 -21.56
CA THR A 182 -0.36 -6.30 -22.16
C THR A 182 -1.51 -7.29 -22.31
N ILE A 183 -2.71 -6.91 -21.89
CA ILE A 183 -3.93 -7.75 -21.95
C ILE A 183 -4.27 -8.14 -23.41
N ASP A 184 -3.68 -7.47 -24.41
CA ASP A 184 -4.09 -7.56 -25.81
C ASP A 184 -3.41 -8.65 -26.66
N ASN A 185 -2.96 -9.76 -26.07
CA ASN A 185 -2.44 -10.91 -26.83
C ASN A 185 -3.28 -12.20 -26.67
N THR A 186 -4.60 -12.06 -26.49
CA THR A 186 -5.56 -13.16 -26.71
C THR A 186 -6.42 -12.91 -27.93
#